data_AF-A0A811RP45-F1
#
_entry.id   AF-A0A811RP45-F1
#
_cell.length_a   1.000
_cell.length_b   1.000
_cell.length_c   1.000
_cell.angle_alpha   90.00
_cell.angle_beta   90.00
_cell.angle_gamma   90.00
#
_symmetry.space_group_name_H-M   'P 1'
#
loop_
_entity.id
_entity.type
_entity.pdbx_description
1 polymer ?
#
loop_
_entity_poly.entity_id
_entity_poly.type
_entity_poly.pdbx_seq_one_letter_code
_entity_poly.pdbx_strand_id
1 'polypeptide(L)'
;MDTTAPNAGVDAFIEDMQGLDFLSAFQFRCLELQLIDGHKQECSTPSPAKAILNRADTTTTTANGGSGTTPAAPVAIAMPSLPHPPPLDADEFRRQGRLVVDFIADYYARIDEYPVRPDVAPGFLARQLPEAAPAWPEPDALAAALRDVRDLVLPGVTHWQSPRHFAHFAATANNVGALGEALAAGLNVNPFTWAASPAATELEVVVIIDWALHLPESLLFSGGGGGTLLGTSCETMLCTIVAARDRKLAEVGEERMGDLVVYCSDQTHFSFQKAARIAGIRRGNCREVPTSKESGFTLSPKALAAAVRADEAAGKVLLFLCALTRRRARSCCSCAR
;
A
#
# COMPACT_ATOMS: atom_id res chain seq x y z
N MET A 1 8.22 -38.30 -43.69
CA MET A 1 8.82 -38.24 -42.35
C MET A 1 8.61 -36.84 -41.85
N ASP A 2 7.83 -36.78 -40.79
CA ASP A 2 7.21 -35.62 -40.20
C ASP A 2 8.21 -34.87 -39.29
N THR A 3 8.31 -33.54 -39.41
CA THR A 3 9.09 -32.70 -38.50
C THR A 3 8.41 -31.33 -38.33
N THR A 4 7.26 -31.33 -37.67
CA THR A 4 6.68 -30.12 -37.05
C THR A 4 6.78 -30.24 -35.52
N ALA A 5 7.70 -29.50 -34.89
CA ALA A 5 7.57 -28.88 -33.57
C ALA A 5 8.90 -28.29 -33.05
N PRO A 6 9.03 -26.95 -32.98
CA PRO A 6 9.78 -26.32 -31.89
C PRO A 6 9.03 -25.19 -31.17
N ASN A 7 7.76 -24.91 -31.50
CA ASN A 7 7.04 -23.73 -31.00
C ASN A 7 6.32 -23.91 -29.66
N ALA A 8 6.20 -25.14 -29.13
CA ALA A 8 5.36 -25.42 -27.98
C ALA A 8 5.79 -24.70 -26.68
N GLY A 9 7.09 -24.47 -26.46
CA GLY A 9 7.58 -23.85 -25.22
C GLY A 9 7.40 -22.33 -25.17
N VAL A 10 7.60 -21.64 -26.30
CA VAL A 10 7.47 -20.18 -26.39
C VAL A 10 6.01 -19.75 -26.43
N ASP A 11 5.18 -20.48 -27.19
CA ASP A 11 3.74 -20.21 -27.25
C ASP A 11 3.08 -20.54 -25.90
N ALA A 12 3.49 -21.63 -25.22
CA ALA A 12 3.01 -21.93 -23.86
C ALA A 12 3.46 -20.88 -22.83
N PHE A 13 4.70 -20.37 -22.89
CA PHE A 13 5.14 -19.28 -22.00
C PHE A 13 4.36 -17.98 -22.24
N ILE A 14 4.03 -17.65 -23.49
CA ILE A 14 3.24 -16.47 -23.84
C ILE A 14 1.77 -16.66 -23.43
N GLU A 15 1.18 -17.84 -23.61
CA GLU A 15 -0.19 -18.17 -23.20
C GLU A 15 -0.35 -18.24 -21.66
N ASP A 16 0.63 -18.83 -20.95
CA ASP A 16 0.64 -18.90 -19.48
C ASP A 16 0.83 -17.50 -18.85
N MET A 17 1.53 -16.59 -19.55
CA MET A 17 1.68 -15.17 -19.17
C MET A 17 0.45 -14.32 -19.47
N GLN A 18 -0.36 -14.64 -20.50
CA GLN A 18 -1.64 -13.96 -20.76
C GLN A 18 -2.66 -14.19 -19.63
N GLY A 19 -2.53 -15.28 -18.87
CA GLY A 19 -3.30 -15.51 -17.64
C GLY A 19 -2.86 -14.64 -16.46
N LEU A 20 -1.60 -14.17 -16.45
CA LEU A 20 -0.98 -13.37 -15.39
C LEU A 20 -1.06 -11.84 -15.63
N ASP A 21 -1.54 -11.41 -16.79
CA ASP A 21 -1.70 -10.01 -17.22
C ASP A 21 -2.56 -9.15 -16.27
N PHE A 22 -3.32 -9.77 -15.36
CA PHE A 22 -4.24 -9.07 -14.47
C PHE A 22 -3.62 -8.57 -13.16
N LEU A 23 -2.50 -9.12 -12.69
CA LEU A 23 -2.07 -8.93 -11.29
C LEU A 23 -1.38 -7.59 -10.98
N SER A 24 -0.70 -6.96 -11.95
CA SER A 24 0.13 -5.76 -11.68
C SER A 24 -0.50 -4.44 -12.13
N ALA A 25 -1.47 -4.49 -13.05
CA ALA A 25 -2.10 -3.31 -13.64
C ALA A 25 -3.15 -2.64 -12.72
N PHE A 26 -3.62 -3.34 -11.69
CA PHE A 26 -4.87 -3.00 -11.01
C PHE A 26 -4.70 -2.12 -9.75
N GLN A 27 -3.50 -2.08 -9.17
CA GLN A 27 -3.22 -1.34 -7.94
C GLN A 27 -3.38 0.19 -8.08
N PHE A 28 -3.43 0.72 -9.31
CA PHE A 28 -3.58 2.16 -9.57
C PHE A 28 -5.02 2.64 -9.79
N ARG A 29 -6.05 1.78 -9.82
CA ARG A 29 -7.38 2.21 -10.31
C ARG A 29 -8.60 1.87 -9.48
N CYS A 30 -8.49 1.01 -8.47
CA CYS A 30 -9.69 0.50 -7.81
C CYS A 30 -10.22 1.30 -6.64
N LEU A 31 -9.42 2.16 -6.02
CA LEU A 31 -9.96 3.01 -4.95
C LEU A 31 -10.74 4.22 -5.48
N GLU A 32 -10.61 4.56 -6.76
CA GLU A 32 -11.07 5.88 -7.26
C GLU A 32 -12.29 5.83 -8.18
N LEU A 33 -12.53 4.74 -8.92
CA LEU A 33 -13.61 4.72 -9.92
C LEU A 33 -15.00 4.38 -9.39
N GLN A 34 -15.14 3.84 -8.17
CA GLN A 34 -16.45 3.39 -7.67
C GLN A 34 -17.15 4.38 -6.73
N LEU A 35 -16.45 5.36 -6.16
CA LEU A 35 -17.07 6.36 -5.29
C LEU A 35 -17.73 7.53 -6.06
N ILE A 36 -17.47 7.65 -7.37
CA ILE A 36 -18.07 8.71 -8.21
C ILE A 36 -19.46 8.31 -8.75
N ASP A 37 -19.76 7.02 -8.90
CA ASP A 37 -21.04 6.54 -9.48
C ASP A 37 -22.12 6.17 -8.45
N GLY A 38 -21.86 6.32 -7.14
CA GLY A 38 -22.78 5.90 -6.07
C GLY A 38 -24.02 6.78 -5.83
N HIS A 39 -24.15 7.93 -6.50
CA HIS A 39 -25.34 8.78 -6.39
C HIS A 39 -26.44 8.36 -7.38
N LYS A 40 -27.13 7.25 -7.09
CA LYS A 40 -28.56 7.01 -7.35
C LYS A 40 -28.94 5.55 -7.05
N GLN A 41 -29.47 5.28 -5.86
CA GLN A 41 -30.76 4.58 -5.69
C GLN A 41 -31.16 4.48 -4.22
N GLU A 42 -32.28 5.12 -3.89
CA GLU A 42 -33.06 4.93 -2.66
C GLU A 42 -34.02 3.73 -2.81
N CYS A 43 -34.17 2.91 -1.74
CA CYS A 43 -35.40 2.23 -1.30
C CYS A 43 -35.03 1.26 -0.15
N SER A 44 -35.26 1.57 1.13
CA SER A 44 -36.52 1.45 1.90
C SER A 44 -36.78 0.06 2.55
N THR A 45 -36.71 0.08 3.88
CA THR A 45 -37.40 -0.74 4.92
C THR A 45 -36.72 -1.99 5.54
N PRO A 46 -36.99 -2.28 6.84
CA PRO A 46 -36.06 -2.96 7.76
C PRO A 46 -36.60 -4.27 8.39
N SER A 47 -35.79 -4.88 9.30
CA SER A 47 -36.15 -5.70 10.51
C SER A 47 -35.62 -7.18 10.53
N PRO A 48 -35.67 -7.94 11.65
CA PRO A 48 -34.51 -8.20 12.54
C PRO A 48 -34.37 -9.67 13.05
N ALA A 49 -33.25 -10.03 13.72
CA ALA A 49 -33.17 -11.20 14.64
C ALA A 49 -31.90 -11.09 15.51
N LYS A 50 -31.94 -10.78 16.83
CA LYS A 50 -32.26 -11.58 18.03
C LYS A 50 -31.41 -12.84 18.30
N ALA A 51 -30.47 -12.64 19.23
CA ALA A 51 -29.93 -13.47 20.33
C ALA A 51 -30.46 -14.89 20.59
N ILE A 52 -29.55 -15.77 21.09
CA ILE A 52 -29.68 -16.97 21.97
C ILE A 52 -28.29 -17.70 21.88
N LEU A 53 -27.57 -18.23 22.89
CA LEU A 53 -27.83 -18.63 24.29
C LEU A 53 -26.50 -18.85 25.08
N ASN A 54 -26.53 -18.55 26.39
CA ASN A 54 -25.97 -19.22 27.60
C ASN A 54 -24.56 -19.85 27.63
N ARG A 55 -23.68 -19.50 28.60
CA ARG A 55 -23.69 -19.66 30.09
C ARG A 55 -23.19 -21.05 30.54
N ALA A 56 -22.06 -21.06 31.23
CA ALA A 56 -21.66 -22.12 32.17
C ALA A 56 -21.10 -21.47 33.45
N ASP A 57 -21.88 -21.52 34.53
CA ASP A 57 -21.42 -21.52 35.93
C ASP A 57 -20.67 -22.86 36.17
N THR A 58 -19.68 -23.04 37.05
CA THR A 58 -19.77 -23.04 38.53
C THR A 58 -18.38 -23.14 39.21
N THR A 59 -18.21 -22.37 40.31
CA THR A 59 -17.61 -22.66 41.65
C THR A 59 -16.53 -23.77 41.81
N THR A 60 -15.51 -23.66 42.68
CA THR A 60 -15.60 -23.57 44.16
C THR A 60 -14.21 -23.45 44.84
N THR A 61 -14.18 -22.84 46.04
CA THR A 61 -13.41 -23.23 47.25
C THR A 61 -12.23 -22.37 47.72
N THR A 62 -12.47 -21.78 48.89
CA THR A 62 -11.60 -21.13 49.89
C THR A 62 -10.76 -22.11 50.72
N ALA A 63 -9.56 -21.71 51.20
CA ALA A 63 -9.18 -21.75 52.63
C ALA A 63 -7.71 -21.30 52.92
N ASN A 64 -7.59 -20.48 53.98
CA ASN A 64 -6.55 -20.39 55.03
C ASN A 64 -5.08 -20.04 54.73
N GLY A 65 -4.68 -18.83 55.17
CA GLY A 65 -4.04 -18.62 56.48
C GLY A 65 -2.59 -19.11 56.68
N GLY A 66 -1.65 -18.18 56.72
CA GLY A 66 -0.28 -18.40 57.20
C GLY A 66 0.47 -17.08 57.44
N SER A 67 0.66 -16.73 58.71
CA SER A 67 1.40 -15.56 59.19
C SER A 67 2.92 -15.79 59.14
N GLY A 68 3.68 -14.89 58.50
CA GLY A 68 5.14 -14.90 58.52
C GLY A 68 5.78 -13.64 57.92
N THR A 69 6.25 -12.74 58.81
CA THR A 69 7.33 -11.73 58.70
C THR A 69 7.61 -10.97 57.38
N THR A 70 7.69 -9.63 57.45
CA THR A 70 8.58 -8.86 56.58
C THR A 70 9.13 -7.61 57.30
N PRO A 71 10.43 -7.29 57.21
CA PRO A 71 11.00 -6.08 57.82
C PRO A 71 10.57 -4.82 57.06
N ALA A 72 10.53 -3.68 57.76
CA ALA A 72 10.20 -2.38 57.18
C ALA A 72 11.14 -2.01 56.02
N ALA A 73 10.57 -1.83 54.83
CA ALA A 73 11.28 -1.31 53.66
C ALA A 73 11.64 0.18 53.85
N PRO A 74 12.76 0.65 53.27
CA PRO A 74 13.20 2.04 53.41
C PRO A 74 12.19 2.97 52.72
N VAL A 75 11.89 4.10 53.37
CA VAL A 75 11.03 5.16 52.83
C VAL A 75 11.68 5.72 51.57
N ALA A 76 11.14 5.36 50.41
CA ALA A 76 11.46 6.02 49.16
C ALA A 76 10.99 7.48 49.26
N ILE A 77 11.92 8.42 49.12
CA ILE A 77 11.59 9.83 48.95
C ILE A 77 10.87 9.95 47.60
N ALA A 78 9.55 10.04 47.64
CA ALA A 78 8.74 10.28 46.45
C ALA A 78 9.07 11.66 45.89
N MET A 79 9.69 11.70 44.70
CA MET A 79 9.67 12.92 43.90
C MET A 79 8.20 13.23 43.56
N PRO A 80 7.75 14.50 43.64
CA PRO A 80 6.40 14.84 43.27
C PRO A 80 6.22 14.58 41.77
N SER A 81 5.53 13.48 41.44
CA SER A 81 5.04 13.22 40.10
C SER A 81 3.96 14.26 39.80
N LEU A 82 4.29 15.25 38.97
CA LEU A 82 3.24 16.07 38.35
C LEU A 82 2.27 15.12 37.64
N PRO A 83 0.94 15.29 37.81
CA PRO A 83 -0.04 14.46 37.12
C PRO A 83 0.02 14.81 35.63
N HIS A 84 0.89 14.14 34.89
CA HIS A 84 0.81 14.15 33.45
C HIS A 84 -0.44 13.36 33.07
N PRO A 85 -1.35 13.93 32.25
CA PRO A 85 -2.46 13.16 31.73
C PRO A 85 -1.93 11.91 31.01
N PRO A 86 -2.67 10.80 31.03
CA PRO A 86 -2.23 9.60 30.34
C PRO A 86 -1.97 9.93 28.86
N PRO A 87 -0.95 9.32 28.22
CA PRO A 87 -0.64 9.59 26.82
C PRO A 87 -1.81 9.39 25.86
N LEU A 88 -2.78 8.54 26.24
CA LEU A 88 -4.06 8.36 25.56
C LEU A 88 -5.19 8.74 26.50
N ASP A 89 -5.60 10.01 26.43
CA ASP A 89 -6.78 10.54 27.11
C ASP A 89 -7.87 10.86 26.08
N ALA A 90 -9.10 10.40 26.33
CA ALA A 90 -10.18 10.49 25.33
C ALA A 90 -10.69 11.93 25.13
N ASP A 91 -10.72 12.74 26.18
CA ASP A 91 -11.17 14.13 26.11
C ASP A 91 -10.11 15.01 25.45
N GLU A 92 -8.83 14.79 25.79
CA GLU A 92 -7.72 15.47 25.14
C GLU A 92 -7.59 15.05 23.67
N PHE A 93 -7.77 13.76 23.34
CA PHE A 93 -7.81 13.29 21.95
C PHE A 93 -8.94 13.97 21.16
N ARG A 94 -10.14 14.11 21.75
CA ARG A 94 -11.26 14.81 21.11
C ARG A 94 -10.96 16.29 20.89
N ARG A 95 -10.34 16.95 21.88
CA ARG A 95 -9.94 18.37 21.78
C ARG A 95 -8.89 18.57 20.69
N GLN A 96 -7.81 17.80 20.74
CA GLN A 96 -6.68 17.88 19.81
C GLN A 96 -7.06 17.44 18.40
N GLY A 97 -7.85 16.37 18.27
CA GLY A 97 -8.32 15.86 16.98
C GLY A 97 -9.16 16.88 16.21
N ARG A 98 -9.99 17.68 16.90
CA ARG A 98 -10.72 18.79 16.25
C ARG A 98 -9.79 19.83 15.67
N LEU A 99 -8.72 20.20 16.39
CA LEU A 99 -7.73 21.15 15.88
C LEU A 99 -7.07 20.67 14.58
N VAL A 100 -6.76 19.37 14.50
CA VAL A 100 -6.17 18.77 13.30
C VAL A 100 -7.16 18.73 12.13
N VAL A 101 -8.41 18.35 12.39
CA VAL A 101 -9.47 18.33 11.36
C VAL A 101 -9.73 19.74 10.81
N ASP A 102 -9.86 20.73 11.69
CA ASP A 102 -10.07 22.13 11.30
C ASP A 102 -8.88 22.65 10.48
N PHE A 103 -7.64 22.32 10.90
CA PHE A 103 -6.43 22.68 10.15
C PHE A 103 -6.40 22.11 8.73
N ILE A 104 -6.76 20.82 8.57
CA ILE A 104 -6.80 20.15 7.26
C ILE A 104 -7.89 20.75 6.37
N ALA A 105 -9.07 21.02 6.94
CA ALA A 105 -10.17 21.65 6.22
C ALA A 105 -9.78 23.05 5.71
N ASP A 106 -9.17 23.86 6.59
CA ASP A 106 -8.65 25.18 6.27
C ASP A 106 -7.53 25.15 5.21
N TYR A 107 -6.71 24.09 5.21
CA TYR A 107 -5.69 23.86 4.19
C TYR A 107 -6.33 23.58 2.83
N TYR A 108 -7.32 22.69 2.75
CA TYR A 108 -8.02 22.41 1.50
C TYR A 108 -8.76 23.64 0.96
N ALA A 109 -9.36 24.45 1.84
CA ALA A 109 -10.05 25.68 1.44
C ALA A 109 -9.10 26.73 0.81
N ARG A 110 -7.81 26.72 1.19
CA ARG A 110 -6.80 27.71 0.77
C ARG A 110 -5.68 27.12 -0.06
N ILE A 111 -5.84 25.90 -0.56
CA ILE A 111 -4.76 25.20 -1.27
C ILE A 111 -4.29 25.95 -2.53
N ASP A 112 -5.17 26.74 -3.13
CA ASP A 112 -4.88 27.57 -4.31
C ASP A 112 -4.05 28.83 -4.01
N GLU A 113 -3.93 29.22 -2.75
CA GLU A 113 -3.08 30.33 -2.33
C GLU A 113 -1.59 29.93 -2.34
N TYR A 114 -1.30 28.63 -2.19
CA TYR A 114 0.07 28.12 -2.17
C TYR A 114 0.63 27.92 -3.59
N PRO A 115 1.95 28.15 -3.79
CA PRO A 115 2.62 27.77 -5.02
C PRO A 115 2.68 26.24 -5.14
N VAL A 116 2.22 25.67 -6.25
CA VAL A 116 2.15 24.20 -6.45
C VAL A 116 3.49 23.51 -6.17
N ARG A 117 4.59 24.12 -6.61
CA ARG A 117 5.96 23.69 -6.34
C ARG A 117 6.64 24.75 -5.45
N PRO A 118 7.26 24.35 -4.33
CA PRO A 118 7.90 25.29 -3.42
C PRO A 118 9.19 25.83 -4.02
N ASP A 119 9.54 27.05 -3.63
CA ASP A 119 10.80 27.72 -4.00
C ASP A 119 11.79 27.68 -2.82
N VAL A 120 12.28 26.49 -2.50
CA VAL A 120 13.18 26.23 -1.37
C VAL A 120 14.41 25.45 -1.80
N ALA A 121 15.54 25.68 -1.13
CA ALA A 121 16.78 24.95 -1.34
C ALA A 121 16.93 23.76 -0.37
N PRO A 122 17.69 22.71 -0.73
CA PRO A 122 18.01 21.63 0.21
C PRO A 122 18.54 22.13 1.56
N GLY A 123 18.03 21.54 2.64
CA GLY A 123 18.38 21.91 4.02
C GLY A 123 17.68 23.16 4.57
N PHE A 124 16.73 23.78 3.86
CA PHE A 124 16.02 24.97 4.35
C PHE A 124 15.31 24.76 5.69
N LEU A 125 14.70 23.59 5.90
CA LEU A 125 13.95 23.29 7.12
C LEU A 125 14.89 23.06 8.31
N ALA A 126 16.00 22.35 8.10
CA ALA A 126 16.99 22.09 9.14
C ALA A 126 17.61 23.38 9.72
N ARG A 127 17.69 24.47 8.92
CA ARG A 127 18.16 25.78 9.38
C ARG A 127 17.13 26.57 10.21
N GLN A 128 15.87 26.16 10.18
CA GLN A 128 14.76 26.84 10.86
C GLN A 128 14.31 26.10 12.13
N LEU A 129 14.65 24.81 12.25
CA LEU A 129 14.32 24.01 13.42
C LEU A 129 15.44 24.08 14.48
N PRO A 130 15.11 23.87 15.77
CA PRO A 130 16.11 23.71 16.83
C PRO A 130 17.07 22.54 16.55
N GLU A 131 18.33 22.68 16.98
CA GLU A 131 19.35 21.63 16.80
C GLU A 131 19.07 20.35 17.61
N ALA A 132 18.29 20.45 18.68
CA ALA A 132 17.95 19.34 19.58
C ALA A 132 16.45 19.29 19.86
N ALA A 133 15.95 18.08 20.11
CA ALA A 133 14.57 17.87 20.53
C ALA A 133 14.30 18.50 21.92
N PRO A 134 13.09 19.03 22.17
CA PRO A 134 12.73 19.55 23.49
C PRO A 134 12.87 18.47 24.57
N ALA A 135 13.50 18.83 25.69
CA ALA A 135 13.71 17.92 26.82
C ALA A 135 12.44 17.67 27.65
N TRP A 136 11.45 18.56 27.55
CA TRP A 136 10.21 18.53 28.31
C TRP A 136 9.03 18.90 27.41
N PRO A 137 7.84 18.33 27.66
CA PRO A 137 6.64 18.69 26.92
C PRO A 137 6.26 20.14 27.19
N GLU A 138 6.05 20.91 26.12
CA GLU A 138 5.55 22.27 26.21
C GLU A 138 4.03 22.28 26.46
N PRO A 139 3.50 23.27 27.19
CA PRO A 139 2.05 23.49 27.26
C PRO A 139 1.48 23.69 25.85
N ASP A 140 0.38 22.99 25.52
CA ASP A 140 -0.25 23.04 24.20
C ASP A 140 0.71 22.76 23.01
N ALA A 141 1.66 21.85 23.20
CA ALA A 141 2.66 21.47 22.19
C ALA A 141 2.06 21.18 20.79
N LEU A 142 0.89 20.55 20.70
CA LEU A 142 0.24 20.30 19.40
C LEU A 142 -0.16 21.59 18.68
N ALA A 143 -0.71 22.57 19.41
CA ALA A 143 -1.11 23.83 18.81
C ALA A 143 0.12 24.63 18.35
N ALA A 144 1.24 24.55 19.07
CA ALA A 144 2.53 25.10 18.64
C ALA A 144 3.03 24.39 17.38
N ALA A 145 3.04 23.05 17.38
CA ALA A 145 3.46 22.26 16.23
C ALA A 145 2.61 22.54 14.98
N LEU A 146 1.29 22.71 15.12
CA LEU A 146 0.41 23.07 13.98
C LEU A 146 0.75 24.46 13.41
N ARG A 147 1.17 25.41 14.24
CA ARG A 147 1.68 26.71 13.75
C ARG A 147 2.99 26.53 13.00
N ASP A 148 3.92 25.73 13.52
CA ASP A 148 5.19 25.44 12.85
C ASP A 148 4.97 24.68 11.53
N VAL A 149 3.99 23.77 11.48
CA VAL A 149 3.59 23.10 10.24
C VAL A 149 3.10 24.13 9.22
N ARG A 150 2.24 25.07 9.63
CA ARG A 150 1.76 26.14 8.74
C ARG A 150 2.89 27.04 8.25
N ASP A 151 3.75 27.49 9.16
CA ASP A 151 4.69 28.58 8.90
C ASP A 151 6.02 28.08 8.31
N LEU A 152 6.45 26.86 8.67
CA LEU A 152 7.75 26.30 8.26
C LEU A 152 7.61 25.13 7.27
N VAL A 153 6.59 24.29 7.41
CA VAL A 153 6.45 23.06 6.60
C VAL A 153 5.67 23.32 5.32
N LEU A 154 4.45 23.88 5.39
CA LEU A 154 3.60 24.09 4.22
C LEU A 154 4.29 24.89 3.09
N PRO A 155 5.07 25.95 3.34
CA PRO A 155 5.79 26.65 2.27
C PRO A 155 6.83 25.80 1.53
N GLY A 156 7.29 24.70 2.15
CA GLY A 156 8.22 23.74 1.57
C GLY A 156 7.56 22.49 0.98
N VAL A 157 6.23 22.39 1.04
CA VAL A 157 5.48 21.25 0.49
C VAL A 157 5.22 21.45 -1.00
N THR A 158 5.39 20.40 -1.79
CA THR A 158 4.79 20.34 -3.13
C THR A 158 3.32 19.97 -2.95
N HIS A 159 2.40 20.85 -3.34
CA HIS A 159 0.98 20.67 -3.08
C HIS A 159 0.32 19.76 -4.12
N TRP A 160 0.44 18.45 -3.92
CA TRP A 160 -0.10 17.41 -4.81
C TRP A 160 -1.63 17.47 -4.97
N GLN A 161 -2.35 17.96 -3.96
CA GLN A 161 -3.81 18.12 -3.99
C GLN A 161 -4.26 19.44 -4.65
N SER A 162 -3.33 20.30 -5.09
CA SER A 162 -3.71 21.53 -5.78
C SER A 162 -4.37 21.17 -7.12
N PRO A 163 -5.49 21.83 -7.50
CA PRO A 163 -6.12 21.64 -8.81
C PRO A 163 -5.21 22.04 -9.98
N ARG A 164 -4.07 22.70 -9.70
CA ARG A 164 -3.05 23.09 -10.67
C ARG A 164 -1.85 22.13 -10.71
N HIS A 165 -1.88 21.00 -9.98
CA HIS A 165 -0.83 20.00 -9.98
C HIS A 165 -1.02 18.98 -11.11
N PHE A 166 -0.12 19.01 -12.11
CA PHE A 166 -0.16 18.11 -13.28
C PHE A 166 1.13 17.30 -13.47
N ALA A 167 1.97 17.20 -12.44
CA ALA A 167 3.19 16.41 -12.50
C ALA A 167 2.92 14.93 -12.19
N HIS A 168 3.73 14.04 -12.77
CA HIS A 168 3.67 12.59 -12.51
C HIS A 168 2.28 11.97 -12.70
N PHE A 169 1.82 11.21 -11.70
CA PHE A 169 0.45 10.72 -11.57
C PHE A 169 -0.20 11.43 -10.39
N ALA A 170 -1.50 11.73 -10.51
CA ALA A 170 -2.24 12.34 -9.43
C ALA A 170 -2.23 11.45 -8.18
N ALA A 171 -1.94 12.04 -7.03
CA ALA A 171 -2.10 11.39 -5.73
C ALA A 171 -3.55 11.62 -5.28
N THR A 172 -4.46 10.78 -5.75
CA THR A 172 -5.89 11.07 -5.63
C THR A 172 -6.38 10.78 -4.23
N ALA A 173 -7.23 11.67 -3.70
CA ALA A 173 -7.71 11.62 -2.33
C ALA A 173 -9.18 12.02 -2.27
N ASN A 174 -9.89 11.52 -1.25
CA ASN A 174 -11.26 11.90 -0.95
C ASN A 174 -11.48 11.90 0.57
N ASN A 175 -12.56 12.54 1.01
CA ASN A 175 -12.87 12.69 2.43
C ASN A 175 -13.04 11.35 3.15
N VAL A 176 -13.64 10.36 2.48
CA VAL A 176 -13.87 9.03 3.06
C VAL A 176 -12.54 8.29 3.29
N GLY A 177 -11.61 8.35 2.32
CA GLY A 177 -10.28 7.77 2.43
C GLY A 177 -9.46 8.43 3.53
N ALA A 178 -9.46 9.77 3.61
CA ALA A 178 -8.73 10.49 4.65
C ALA A 178 -9.27 10.18 6.06
N LEU A 179 -10.60 10.11 6.23
CA LEU A 179 -11.22 9.75 7.50
C LEU A 179 -11.05 8.26 7.82
N GLY A 180 -11.02 7.40 6.80
CA GLY A 180 -10.69 5.97 6.94
C GLY A 180 -9.28 5.75 7.47
N GLU A 181 -8.30 6.51 6.96
CA GLU A 181 -6.93 6.50 7.46
C GLU A 181 -6.85 6.99 8.92
N ALA A 182 -7.58 8.08 9.24
CA ALA A 182 -7.65 8.57 10.61
C ALA A 182 -8.26 7.53 11.58
N LEU A 183 -9.28 6.79 11.13
CA LEU A 183 -9.89 5.71 11.89
C LEU A 183 -8.91 4.53 12.08
N ALA A 184 -8.21 4.13 11.01
CA ALA A 184 -7.20 3.07 11.07
C ALA A 184 -6.08 3.42 12.05
N ALA A 185 -5.56 4.65 11.98
CA ALA A 185 -4.54 5.17 12.89
C ALA A 185 -5.05 5.27 14.35
N GLY A 186 -6.32 5.62 14.56
CA GLY A 186 -6.93 5.69 15.89
C GLY A 186 -7.13 4.32 16.53
N LEU A 187 -7.53 3.30 15.76
CA LEU A 187 -7.64 1.92 16.24
C LEU A 187 -6.26 1.28 16.46
N ASN A 188 -5.25 1.67 15.67
CA ASN A 188 -3.86 1.25 15.78
C ASN A 188 -3.66 -0.27 15.98
N VAL A 189 -4.39 -1.06 15.19
CA VAL A 189 -4.34 -2.52 15.24
C VAL A 189 -3.16 -3.06 14.44
N ASN A 190 -2.57 -4.18 14.87
CA ASN A 190 -1.51 -4.87 14.15
C ASN A 190 -1.99 -6.24 13.63
N PRO A 191 -2.52 -6.33 12.40
CA PRO A 191 -3.19 -7.51 11.87
C PRO A 191 -2.22 -8.52 11.22
N PHE A 192 -1.10 -8.88 11.87
CA PHE A 192 -0.12 -9.82 11.30
C PHE A 192 -0.62 -11.29 11.27
N THR A 193 -1.70 -11.60 11.98
CA THR A 193 -2.45 -12.85 11.88
C THR A 193 -3.93 -12.57 12.03
N TRP A 194 -4.77 -13.48 11.52
CA TRP A 194 -6.22 -13.41 11.72
C TRP A 194 -6.59 -13.27 13.21
N ALA A 195 -5.95 -14.03 14.10
CA ALA A 195 -6.24 -13.97 15.54
C ALA A 195 -5.86 -12.63 16.19
N ALA A 196 -4.89 -11.89 15.63
CA ALA A 196 -4.47 -10.59 16.15
C ALA A 196 -5.47 -9.48 15.79
N SER A 197 -6.19 -9.59 14.67
CA SER A 197 -7.32 -8.72 14.32
C SER A 197 -8.19 -9.37 13.24
N PRO A 198 -9.23 -10.13 13.65
CA PRO A 198 -10.10 -10.83 12.71
C PRO A 198 -10.82 -9.86 11.77
N ALA A 199 -11.37 -8.77 12.32
CA ALA A 199 -12.13 -7.79 11.55
C ALA A 199 -11.30 -7.14 10.45
N ALA A 200 -10.02 -6.86 10.69
CA ALA A 200 -9.14 -6.28 9.68
C ALA A 200 -8.89 -7.27 8.51
N THR A 201 -8.64 -8.54 8.84
CA THR A 201 -8.38 -9.58 7.84
C THR A 201 -9.63 -9.88 7.01
N GLU A 202 -10.78 -10.08 7.67
CA GLU A 202 -12.05 -10.36 7.00
C GLU A 202 -12.51 -9.19 6.13
N LEU A 203 -12.32 -7.94 6.59
CA LEU A 203 -12.67 -6.76 5.81
C LEU A 203 -11.80 -6.62 4.57
N GLU A 204 -10.50 -6.89 4.66
CA GLU A 204 -9.61 -6.90 3.50
C GLU A 204 -10.07 -7.93 2.46
N VAL A 205 -10.40 -9.14 2.91
CA VAL A 205 -10.92 -10.22 2.07
C VAL A 205 -12.22 -9.80 1.38
N VAL A 206 -13.22 -9.30 2.12
CA VAL A 206 -14.51 -8.87 1.56
C VAL A 206 -14.36 -7.69 0.60
N VAL A 207 -13.59 -6.66 0.96
CA VAL A 207 -13.39 -5.48 0.09
C VAL A 207 -12.72 -5.89 -1.24
N ILE A 208 -11.75 -6.81 -1.18
CA ILE A 208 -11.08 -7.37 -2.36
C ILE A 208 -12.04 -8.25 -3.19
N ILE A 209 -12.91 -9.05 -2.56
CA ILE A 209 -13.80 -9.99 -3.26
C ILE A 209 -15.05 -9.30 -3.84
N ASP A 210 -15.79 -8.58 -3.02
CA ASP A 210 -17.17 -8.21 -3.33
C ASP A 210 -17.29 -6.83 -3.97
N TRP A 211 -16.41 -5.89 -3.63
CA TRP A 211 -16.66 -4.47 -3.91
C TRP A 211 -15.68 -3.88 -4.92
N ALA A 212 -14.38 -3.99 -4.67
CA ALA A 212 -13.40 -3.17 -5.38
C ALA A 212 -13.00 -3.71 -6.76
N LEU A 213 -13.23 -4.99 -7.03
CA LEU A 213 -12.53 -5.70 -8.09
C LEU A 213 -13.51 -6.62 -8.82
N HIS A 214 -14.10 -6.16 -9.94
CA HIS A 214 -14.83 -7.03 -10.89
C HIS A 214 -13.84 -8.00 -11.59
N LEU A 215 -13.09 -8.77 -10.81
CA LEU A 215 -12.08 -9.69 -11.28
C LEU A 215 -12.71 -11.03 -11.66
N PRO A 216 -12.07 -11.77 -12.57
CA PRO A 216 -12.42 -13.17 -12.82
C PRO A 216 -12.40 -13.96 -11.52
N GLU A 217 -13.35 -14.90 -11.38
CA GLU A 217 -13.50 -15.73 -10.18
C GLU A 217 -12.21 -16.46 -9.78
N SER A 218 -11.39 -16.85 -10.75
CA SER A 218 -10.08 -17.50 -10.52
C SER A 218 -9.06 -16.64 -9.75
N LEU A 219 -9.26 -15.32 -9.70
CA LEU A 219 -8.42 -14.39 -8.93
C LEU A 219 -9.04 -14.00 -7.59
N LEU A 220 -10.31 -14.37 -7.36
CA LEU A 220 -10.99 -14.15 -6.10
C LEU A 220 -10.67 -15.28 -5.12
N PHE A 221 -10.80 -15.00 -3.82
CA PHE A 221 -10.64 -16.03 -2.79
C PHE A 221 -11.66 -17.17 -2.92
N SER A 222 -12.86 -16.89 -3.45
CA SER A 222 -13.88 -17.91 -3.70
C SER A 222 -13.46 -18.95 -4.75
N GLY A 223 -12.67 -18.54 -5.76
CA GLY A 223 -12.19 -19.41 -6.84
C GLY A 223 -10.81 -20.03 -6.59
N GLY A 224 -10.30 -19.98 -5.35
CA GLY A 224 -8.97 -20.49 -4.99
C GLY A 224 -7.80 -19.55 -5.31
N GLY A 225 -8.09 -18.34 -5.79
CA GLY A 225 -7.14 -17.24 -5.90
C GLY A 225 -7.07 -16.42 -4.60
N GLY A 226 -6.89 -15.12 -4.74
CA GLY A 226 -6.85 -14.18 -3.62
C GLY A 226 -6.06 -12.91 -3.93
N GLY A 227 -6.10 -11.97 -3.00
CA GLY A 227 -5.38 -10.71 -3.09
C GLY A 227 -5.00 -10.17 -1.72
N THR A 228 -4.09 -9.20 -1.68
CA THR A 228 -3.73 -8.50 -0.46
C THR A 228 -3.42 -7.03 -0.76
N LEU A 229 -3.64 -6.16 0.21
CA LEU A 229 -3.37 -4.73 0.12
C LEU A 229 -1.92 -4.45 0.54
N LEU A 230 -1.12 -3.98 -0.42
CA LEU A 230 0.27 -3.59 -0.20
C LEU A 230 0.44 -2.09 -0.43
N GLY A 231 1.40 -1.49 0.26
CA GLY A 231 1.59 -0.03 0.26
C GLY A 231 2.10 0.52 -1.06
N THR A 232 2.84 -0.29 -1.84
CA THR A 232 3.41 0.16 -3.12
C THR A 232 3.37 -0.92 -4.19
N SER A 233 3.33 -0.52 -5.46
CA SER A 233 3.49 -1.46 -6.57
C SER A 233 4.88 -2.11 -6.61
N CYS A 234 5.91 -1.48 -6.04
CA CYS A 234 7.25 -2.07 -5.94
C CYS A 234 7.26 -3.29 -5.02
N GLU A 235 6.51 -3.23 -3.92
CA GLU A 235 6.34 -4.33 -2.97
C GLU A 235 5.56 -5.49 -3.62
N THR A 236 4.46 -5.18 -4.32
CA THR A 236 3.69 -6.16 -5.09
C THR A 236 4.56 -6.87 -6.14
N MET A 237 5.36 -6.11 -6.90
CA MET A 237 6.31 -6.68 -7.86
C MET A 237 7.38 -7.53 -7.18
N LEU A 238 7.88 -7.12 -6.01
CA LEU A 238 8.85 -7.92 -5.26
C LEU A 238 8.25 -9.25 -4.81
N CYS A 239 7.06 -9.24 -4.21
CA CYS A 239 6.36 -10.44 -3.76
C CYS A 239 6.09 -11.40 -4.91
N THR A 240 5.62 -10.91 -6.06
CA THR A 240 5.33 -11.75 -7.23
C THR A 240 6.60 -12.30 -7.89
N ILE A 241 7.68 -11.51 -7.97
CA ILE A 241 8.98 -11.99 -8.46
C ILE A 241 9.55 -13.06 -7.52
N VAL A 242 9.49 -12.86 -6.20
CA VAL A 242 9.97 -13.85 -5.21
C VAL A 242 9.16 -15.14 -5.28
N ALA A 243 7.82 -15.05 -5.37
CA ALA A 243 6.97 -16.23 -5.52
C ALA A 243 7.29 -17.01 -6.81
N ALA A 244 7.44 -16.31 -7.94
CA ALA A 244 7.85 -16.93 -9.20
C ALA A 244 9.25 -17.56 -9.10
N ARG A 245 10.19 -16.86 -8.43
CA ARG A 245 11.58 -17.29 -8.25
C ARG A 245 11.65 -18.59 -7.47
N ASP A 246 11.01 -18.64 -6.30
CA ASP A 246 11.10 -19.79 -5.41
C ASP A 246 10.43 -21.01 -6.05
N ARG A 247 9.29 -20.82 -6.73
CA ARG A 247 8.67 -21.86 -7.56
C ARG A 247 9.63 -22.35 -8.64
N LYS A 248 10.26 -21.43 -9.39
CA LYS A 248 11.11 -21.82 -10.50
C LYS A 248 12.37 -22.55 -10.03
N LEU A 249 12.98 -22.09 -8.95
CA LEU A 249 14.15 -22.72 -8.35
C LEU A 249 13.85 -24.12 -7.79
N ALA A 250 12.65 -24.35 -7.27
CA ALA A 250 12.23 -25.70 -6.89
C ALA A 250 12.15 -26.67 -8.09
N GLU A 251 11.90 -26.16 -9.30
CA GLU A 251 11.89 -26.96 -10.54
C GLU A 251 13.30 -27.17 -11.13
N VAL A 252 14.15 -26.13 -11.12
CA VAL A 252 15.43 -26.14 -11.87
C VAL A 252 16.69 -26.24 -11.02
N GLY A 253 16.57 -26.20 -9.68
CA GLY A 253 17.68 -26.18 -8.73
C GLY A 253 18.10 -24.78 -8.28
N GLU A 254 18.44 -24.62 -6.99
CA GLU A 254 18.83 -23.34 -6.38
C GLU A 254 20.13 -22.75 -6.99
N GLU A 255 21.02 -23.60 -7.48
CA GLU A 255 22.27 -23.20 -8.13
C GLU A 255 22.05 -22.36 -9.40
N ARG A 256 20.86 -22.47 -10.01
CA ARG A 256 20.46 -21.72 -11.21
C ARG A 256 19.91 -20.33 -10.91
N MET A 257 19.91 -19.87 -9.65
CA MET A 257 19.55 -18.49 -9.26
C MET A 257 20.26 -17.43 -10.13
N GLY A 258 21.52 -17.67 -10.49
CA GLY A 258 22.31 -16.77 -11.33
C GLY A 258 21.88 -16.69 -12.80
N ASP A 259 21.03 -17.61 -13.26
CA ASP A 259 20.57 -17.72 -14.64
C ASP A 259 19.13 -17.26 -14.84
N LEU A 260 18.43 -16.89 -13.76
CA LEU A 260 17.07 -16.37 -13.82
C LEU A 260 17.04 -15.02 -14.56
N VAL A 261 16.11 -14.89 -15.51
CA VAL A 261 15.93 -13.72 -16.36
C VAL A 261 14.51 -13.18 -16.25
N VAL A 262 14.41 -11.86 -16.09
CA VAL A 262 13.13 -11.13 -16.05
C VAL A 262 13.03 -10.15 -17.21
N TYR A 263 11.83 -9.96 -17.73
CA TYR A 263 11.55 -9.15 -18.91
C TYR A 263 10.62 -7.98 -18.57
N CYS A 264 10.88 -6.83 -19.16
CA CYS A 264 9.99 -5.68 -19.14
C CYS A 264 10.18 -4.87 -20.43
N SER A 265 9.33 -3.87 -20.67
CA SER A 265 9.60 -2.91 -21.75
C SER A 265 10.56 -1.81 -21.27
N ASP A 266 11.20 -1.11 -22.20
CA ASP A 266 12.00 0.10 -21.92
C ASP A 266 11.17 1.29 -21.35
N GLN A 267 9.84 1.17 -21.29
CA GLN A 267 8.93 2.15 -20.67
C GLN A 267 8.47 1.76 -19.26
N THR A 268 8.87 0.58 -18.77
CA THR A 268 8.46 0.09 -17.46
C THR A 268 9.09 0.95 -16.34
N HIS A 269 8.30 1.24 -15.31
CA HIS A 269 8.75 2.06 -14.18
C HIS A 269 9.98 1.45 -13.49
N PHE A 270 10.93 2.28 -13.07
CA PHE A 270 12.21 1.85 -12.48
C PHE A 270 12.05 0.93 -11.25
N SER A 271 10.89 0.97 -10.58
CA SER A 271 10.58 0.11 -9.44
C SER A 271 10.63 -1.37 -9.79
N PHE A 272 10.35 -1.77 -11.04
CA PHE A 272 10.48 -3.17 -11.45
C PHE A 272 11.93 -3.64 -11.34
N GLN A 273 12.88 -2.86 -11.87
CA GLN A 273 14.29 -3.19 -11.78
C GLN A 273 14.81 -3.16 -10.34
N LYS A 274 14.27 -2.24 -9.51
CA LYS A 274 14.54 -2.21 -8.08
C LYS A 274 14.06 -3.51 -7.41
N ALA A 275 12.82 -3.92 -7.66
CA ALA A 275 12.26 -5.16 -7.12
C ALA A 275 13.06 -6.40 -7.58
N ALA A 276 13.37 -6.50 -8.86
CA ALA A 276 14.19 -7.59 -9.42
C ALA A 276 15.56 -7.67 -8.75
N ARG A 277 16.22 -6.53 -8.52
CA ARG A 277 17.52 -6.49 -7.81
C ARG A 277 17.41 -6.93 -6.36
N ILE A 278 16.37 -6.49 -5.64
CA ILE A 278 16.12 -6.92 -4.25
C ILE A 278 15.83 -8.43 -4.20
N ALA A 279 15.11 -8.97 -5.20
CA ALA A 279 14.83 -10.39 -5.33
C ALA A 279 16.06 -11.25 -5.70
N GLY A 280 17.23 -10.65 -5.93
CA GLY A 280 18.48 -11.35 -6.26
C GLY A 280 18.75 -11.52 -7.76
N ILE A 281 17.94 -10.93 -8.64
CA ILE A 281 18.15 -11.00 -10.09
C ILE A 281 19.34 -10.12 -10.48
N ARG A 282 20.28 -10.72 -11.23
CA ARG A 282 21.48 -10.01 -11.71
C ARG A 282 21.09 -8.89 -12.68
N ARG A 283 21.83 -7.77 -12.64
CA ARG A 283 21.59 -6.63 -13.56
C ARG A 283 21.59 -7.04 -15.02
N GLY A 284 22.53 -7.91 -15.41
CA GLY A 284 22.64 -8.43 -16.77
C GLY A 284 21.51 -9.37 -17.19
N ASN A 285 20.64 -9.78 -16.27
CA ASN A 285 19.49 -10.67 -16.51
C ASN A 285 18.15 -9.93 -16.39
N CYS A 286 18.15 -8.60 -16.29
CA CYS A 286 16.95 -7.79 -16.44
C CYS A 286 16.90 -7.29 -17.89
N ARG A 287 15.96 -7.81 -18.68
CA ARG A 287 15.82 -7.52 -20.11
C ARG A 287 14.81 -6.42 -20.33
N GLU A 288 15.30 -5.25 -20.70
CA GLU A 288 14.49 -4.15 -21.22
C GLU A 288 14.29 -4.36 -22.73
N VAL A 289 13.10 -4.78 -23.13
CA VAL A 289 12.75 -4.97 -24.53
C VAL A 289 12.46 -3.59 -25.14
N PRO A 290 13.18 -3.20 -26.21
CA PRO A 290 13.00 -1.90 -26.85
C PRO A 290 11.59 -1.75 -27.40
N THR A 291 11.00 -0.58 -27.20
CA THR A 291 9.73 -0.19 -27.83
C THR A 291 9.94 0.93 -28.85
N SER A 292 8.95 1.13 -29.71
CA SER A 292 9.06 2.03 -30.85
C SER A 292 7.92 3.04 -30.86
N LYS A 293 8.16 4.19 -31.51
CA LYS A 293 7.11 5.21 -31.68
C LYS A 293 5.96 4.67 -32.54
N GLU A 294 6.28 3.83 -33.52
CA GLU A 294 5.35 3.20 -34.46
C GLU A 294 4.35 2.30 -33.74
N SER A 295 4.81 1.56 -32.71
CA SER A 295 3.94 0.75 -31.84
C SER A 295 3.28 1.56 -30.72
N GLY A 296 3.46 2.88 -30.67
CA GLY A 296 3.00 3.72 -29.57
C GLY A 296 3.67 3.37 -28.23
N PHE A 297 4.93 2.93 -28.29
CA PHE A 297 5.72 2.44 -27.16
C PHE A 297 5.12 1.21 -26.45
N THR A 298 4.32 0.41 -27.17
CA THR A 298 3.83 -0.87 -26.67
C THR A 298 4.88 -1.97 -26.82
N LEU A 299 4.90 -2.91 -25.87
CA LEU A 299 5.76 -4.08 -25.91
C LEU A 299 5.35 -4.97 -27.08
N SER A 300 6.27 -5.18 -28.03
CA SER A 300 6.01 -6.02 -29.20
C SER A 300 6.17 -7.51 -28.85
N PRO A 301 5.15 -8.36 -29.07
CA PRO A 301 5.27 -9.80 -28.86
C PRO A 301 6.41 -10.43 -29.67
N LYS A 302 6.66 -9.93 -30.89
CA LYS A 302 7.75 -10.42 -31.75
C LYS A 302 9.13 -10.11 -31.15
N ALA A 303 9.29 -8.91 -30.60
CA ALA A 303 10.55 -8.49 -29.97
C ALA A 303 10.79 -9.26 -28.66
N LEU A 304 9.74 -9.44 -27.85
CA LEU A 304 9.81 -10.26 -26.64
C LEU A 304 10.18 -11.71 -26.98
N ALA A 305 9.51 -12.33 -27.94
CA ALA A 305 9.80 -13.71 -28.35
C ALA A 305 11.25 -13.86 -28.89
N ALA A 306 11.78 -12.84 -29.56
CA ALA A 306 13.18 -12.84 -29.99
C ALA A 306 14.16 -12.76 -28.81
N ALA A 307 13.87 -11.93 -27.81
CA ALA A 307 14.69 -11.84 -26.59
C ALA A 307 14.66 -13.15 -25.78
N VAL A 308 13.47 -13.73 -25.63
CA VAL A 308 13.27 -15.02 -24.97
C VAL A 308 14.08 -16.11 -25.66
N ARG A 309 13.97 -16.27 -26.99
CA ARG A 309 14.75 -17.27 -27.74
C ARG A 309 16.26 -17.08 -27.61
N ALA A 310 16.74 -15.84 -27.55
CA ALA A 310 18.16 -15.55 -27.36
C ALA A 310 18.67 -15.98 -25.98
N ASP A 311 17.86 -15.75 -24.93
CA ASP A 311 18.18 -16.16 -23.56
C ASP A 311 18.07 -17.68 -23.38
N GLU A 312 17.08 -18.34 -23.99
CA GLU A 312 16.98 -19.81 -24.03
C GLU A 312 18.22 -20.43 -24.71
N ALA A 313 18.64 -19.89 -25.86
CA ALA A 313 19.85 -20.33 -26.55
C ALA A 313 21.13 -20.12 -25.72
N ALA A 314 21.13 -19.13 -24.83
CA ALA A 314 22.22 -18.87 -23.88
C ALA A 314 22.14 -19.71 -22.59
N GLY A 315 21.19 -20.65 -22.51
CA GLY A 315 20.98 -21.52 -21.36
C GLY A 315 20.42 -20.81 -20.13
N LYS A 316 19.77 -19.65 -20.32
CA LYS A 316 19.14 -18.90 -19.23
C LYS A 316 17.77 -19.47 -18.87
N VAL A 317 17.31 -19.13 -17.66
CA VAL A 317 16.03 -19.59 -17.12
C VAL A 317 15.06 -18.42 -17.12
N LEU A 318 14.00 -18.54 -17.93
CA LEU A 318 12.93 -17.55 -18.00
C LEU A 318 12.16 -17.56 -16.68
N LEU A 319 11.96 -16.38 -16.08
CA LEU A 319 11.30 -16.25 -14.79
C LEU A 319 10.00 -15.46 -14.84
N PHE A 320 10.08 -14.20 -15.28
CA PHE A 320 8.99 -13.24 -15.06
C PHE A 320 8.90 -12.22 -16.19
N LEU A 321 7.67 -11.80 -16.54
CA LEU A 321 7.40 -10.69 -17.45
C LEU A 321 6.56 -9.63 -16.72
N CYS A 322 7.03 -8.39 -16.72
CA CYS A 322 6.22 -7.25 -16.30
C CYS A 322 5.60 -6.56 -17.52
N ALA A 323 4.31 -6.83 -17.75
CA ALA A 323 3.50 -6.16 -18.76
C ALA A 323 2.86 -4.89 -18.17
N LEU A 324 3.12 -3.74 -18.80
CA LEU A 324 2.52 -2.47 -18.40
C LEU A 324 1.28 -2.20 -19.24
N THR A 325 0.13 -2.03 -18.59
CA THR A 325 -1.05 -1.48 -19.26
C THR A 325 -1.09 0.04 -19.08
N ARG A 326 -1.19 0.78 -20.19
CA ARG A 326 -1.57 2.21 -20.15
C ARG A 326 -2.88 2.34 -20.91
N ARG A 327 -3.98 2.62 -20.22
CA ARG A 327 -5.16 3.15 -20.93
C ARG A 327 -4.77 4.53 -21.46
N ARG A 328 -4.82 4.69 -22.79
CA ARG A 328 -4.97 6.03 -23.39
C ARG A 328 -6.17 6.67 -22.69
N ALA A 329 -5.98 7.83 -22.06
CA ALA A 329 -7.09 8.67 -21.64
C ALA A 329 -7.86 9.07 -22.90
N ARG A 330 -8.86 8.27 -23.30
CA ARG A 330 -9.84 8.69 -24.30
C ARG A 330 -10.75 9.69 -23.58
N SER A 331 -10.63 10.95 -23.98
CA SER A 331 -11.53 12.09 -23.68
C SER A 331 -11.86 12.36 -22.21
N CYS A 332 -11.06 13.25 -21.59
CA CYS A 332 -11.55 14.15 -20.53
C CYS A 332 -11.67 15.58 -21.09
N CYS A 333 -12.21 15.71 -22.32
CA CYS A 333 -12.41 16.98 -23.03
C CYS A 333 -13.90 17.30 -23.21
N SER A 334 -14.74 17.04 -22.20
CA SER A 334 -16.17 17.40 -22.25
C SER A 334 -16.62 18.41 -21.19
N CYS A 335 -15.71 18.97 -20.38
CA CYS A 335 -16.03 20.10 -19.50
C CYS A 335 -15.18 21.32 -19.88
N ALA A 336 -15.52 21.92 -21.01
CA ALA A 336 -15.15 23.29 -21.36
C ALA A 336 -16.22 23.84 -22.31
N ARG A 337 -17.38 24.20 -21.75
CA ARG A 337 -18.29 25.25 -22.22
C ARG A 337 -18.97 25.87 -21.02
#